data_AF-A0A815FD04-F1
#
_entry.id   AF-A0A815FD04-F1
#
_cell.length_a   1.000
_cell.length_b   1.000
_cell.length_c   1.000
_cell.angle_alpha   90.00
_cell.angle_beta   90.00
_cell.angle_gamma   90.00
#
_symmetry.space_group_name_H-M   'P 1'
#
loop_
_entity.id
_entity.type
_entity.pdbx_description
1 polymer ?
#
loop_
_entity_poly.entity_id
_entity_poly.type
_entity_poly.pdbx_seq_one_letter_code
_entity_poly.pdbx_strand_id
1 'polypeptide(L)'
;MPEIGSCTDIKCDDEVKEFYKCHCCLRLICLYHLNEHVELTKQNKRRTNSLRKEFHTIVNTLQLIVEDKLSTIVREQYLIEQAKKILDTSNSSIDELKNIFEIINQTITLNRPANN
;
A
#
# COMPACT_ATOMS: atom_id res chain seq x y z
N MET A 1 10.65 -21.50 12.35
CA MET A 1 10.05 -21.31 11.01
C MET A 1 10.53 -22.46 10.14
N PRO A 2 9.67 -23.30 9.54
CA PRO A 2 10.13 -24.40 8.70
C PRO A 2 10.52 -23.88 7.31
N GLU A 3 11.68 -24.30 6.81
CA GLU A 3 12.25 -23.87 5.54
C GLU A 3 11.41 -24.35 4.35
N ILE A 4 11.07 -23.40 3.46
CA ILE A 4 10.37 -23.67 2.21
C ILE A 4 11.33 -24.46 1.32
N GLY A 5 11.09 -25.77 1.18
CA GLY A 5 11.89 -26.67 0.34
C GLY A 5 12.63 -27.78 1.10
N SER A 6 12.42 -27.96 2.41
CA SER A 6 13.13 -29.03 3.13
C SER A 6 12.54 -30.41 2.83
N CYS A 7 13.28 -31.21 2.08
CA CYS A 7 13.23 -32.66 2.19
C CYS A 7 13.51 -33.07 3.63
N THR A 8 12.60 -33.78 4.28
CA THR A 8 12.80 -34.29 5.65
C THR A 8 13.86 -35.39 5.68
N ASP A 9 14.69 -35.40 6.73
CA ASP A 9 15.65 -36.46 6.99
C ASP A 9 14.92 -37.71 7.47
N ILE A 10 14.66 -38.62 6.54
CA ILE A 10 14.14 -39.94 6.87
C ILE A 10 15.36 -40.84 7.10
N LYS A 11 15.55 -41.26 8.36
CA LYS A 11 16.63 -42.18 8.74
C LYS A 11 16.35 -43.55 8.13
N CYS A 12 17.38 -44.19 7.57
CA CYS A 12 17.29 -45.59 7.18
C CYS A 12 18.08 -46.48 8.14
N ASP A 13 17.57 -47.70 8.31
CA ASP A 13 18.26 -48.73 9.09
C ASP A 13 19.58 -49.11 8.42
N ASP A 14 20.58 -49.44 9.24
CA ASP A 14 21.98 -49.70 8.83
C ASP A 14 22.13 -50.90 7.86
N GLU A 15 21.09 -51.72 7.70
CA GLU A 15 21.08 -52.87 6.80
C GLU A 15 20.74 -52.54 5.34
N VAL A 16 20.23 -51.33 5.05
CA VAL A 16 19.81 -50.95 3.69
C VAL A 16 20.98 -50.40 2.87
N LYS A 17 21.28 -51.05 1.73
CA LYS A 17 22.42 -50.71 0.86
C LYS A 17 22.05 -49.94 -0.40
N GLU A 18 20.76 -49.73 -0.68
CA GLU A 18 20.28 -49.11 -1.91
C GLU A 18 19.70 -47.71 -1.65
N PHE A 19 20.31 -46.72 -2.31
CA PHE A 19 19.97 -45.31 -2.16
C PHE A 19 19.70 -44.67 -3.52
N TYR A 20 18.69 -43.81 -3.56
CA TYR A 20 18.37 -42.92 -4.66
C TYR A 20 18.76 -41.49 -4.32
N LYS A 21 19.42 -40.79 -5.25
CA LYS A 21 19.73 -39.37 -5.09
C LYS A 21 18.56 -38.52 -5.60
N CYS A 22 17.82 -37.83 -4.72
CA CYS A 22 16.76 -36.94 -5.20
C CYS A 22 17.35 -35.73 -5.90
N HIS A 23 16.95 -35.48 -7.15
CA HIS A 23 17.29 -34.25 -7.85
C HIS A 23 16.60 -33.00 -7.29
N CYS A 24 15.53 -33.19 -6.51
CA CYS A 24 14.76 -32.12 -5.90
C CYS A 24 15.50 -31.38 -4.77
N CYS A 25 16.26 -32.12 -3.96
CA CYS A 25 16.97 -31.58 -2.79
C CYS A 25 18.39 -32.12 -2.64
N LEU A 26 18.86 -32.86 -3.64
CA LEU A 26 20.21 -33.41 -3.75
C LEU A 26 20.61 -34.38 -2.62
N ARG A 27 19.64 -34.81 -1.81
CA ARG A 27 19.84 -35.78 -0.71
C ARG A 27 19.80 -37.22 -1.22
N LEU A 28 20.56 -38.10 -0.56
CA LEU A 28 20.45 -39.54 -0.72
C LEU A 28 19.29 -40.06 0.12
N ILE A 29 18.47 -40.90 -0.49
CA ILE A 29 17.22 -41.41 0.08
C ILE A 29 17.23 -42.90 -0.10
N CYS A 30 17.11 -43.59 1.01
CA CYS A 30 16.96 -45.02 1.03
C CYS A 30 15.70 -45.45 0.29
N LEU A 31 15.80 -46.47 -0.58
CA LEU A 31 14.69 -46.86 -1.46
C LEU A 31 13.40 -47.21 -0.71
N TYR A 32 13.51 -47.75 0.51
CA TYR A 32 12.37 -48.05 1.38
C TYR A 32 11.47 -46.81 1.63
N HIS A 33 12.08 -45.63 1.82
CA HIS A 33 11.37 -44.38 2.09
C HIS A 33 11.15 -43.50 0.86
N LEU A 34 11.50 -43.99 -0.34
CA LEU A 34 11.41 -43.17 -1.56
C LEU A 34 9.98 -42.70 -1.85
N ASN A 35 8.98 -43.58 -1.67
CA ASN A 35 7.59 -43.24 -1.93
C ASN A 35 7.06 -42.19 -0.95
N GLU A 36 7.34 -42.36 0.34
CA GLU A 36 6.98 -41.39 1.39
C GLU A 36 7.60 -40.01 1.11
N HIS A 37 8.88 -40.01 0.73
CA HIS A 37 9.58 -38.79 0.36
C HIS A 37 8.97 -38.07 -0.85
N VAL A 38 8.62 -38.82 -1.90
CA VAL A 38 8.00 -38.28 -3.12
C VAL A 38 6.66 -37.63 -2.79
N GLU A 39 5.82 -38.28 -1.97
CA GLU A 39 4.52 -37.74 -1.58
C GLU A 39 4.64 -36.48 -0.70
N LEU A 40 5.55 -36.48 0.27
CA LEU A 40 5.85 -35.27 1.08
C LEU A 40 6.34 -34.11 0.20
N THR A 41 7.20 -34.40 -0.78
CA THR A 41 7.71 -33.39 -1.72
C THR A 41 6.58 -32.80 -2.59
N LYS A 42 5.66 -33.64 -3.08
CA LYS A 42 4.47 -33.20 -3.84
C LYS A 42 3.57 -32.32 -2.98
N GLN A 43 3.32 -32.70 -1.73
CA GLN A 43 2.50 -31.94 -0.79
C GLN A 43 3.11 -30.57 -0.49
N ASN A 44 4.42 -30.52 -0.20
CA ASN A 44 5.14 -29.27 0.03
C ASN A 44 5.13 -28.35 -1.19
N LYS A 45 5.27 -28.92 -2.40
CA LYS A 45 5.14 -28.15 -3.66
C LYS A 45 3.74 -27.56 -3.81
N ARG A 46 2.68 -28.33 -3.54
CA ARG A 46 1.29 -27.83 -3.57
C ARG A 46 1.07 -26.71 -2.56
N ARG A 47 1.53 -26.89 -1.32
CA ARG A 47 1.42 -25.88 -0.26
C ARG A 47 2.16 -24.59 -0.63
N THR A 48 3.39 -24.70 -1.12
CA THR A 48 4.20 -23.55 -1.55
C THR A 48 3.52 -22.79 -2.70
N ASN A 49 2.94 -23.52 -3.66
CA ASN A 49 2.19 -22.89 -4.75
C ASN A 49 0.91 -22.19 -4.26
N SER A 50 0.20 -22.73 -3.27
CA SER A 50 -0.95 -22.05 -2.64
C SER A 50 -0.53 -20.76 -1.97
N LEU A 51 0.49 -20.83 -1.11
CA LEU A 51 1.03 -19.65 -0.41
C LEU A 51 1.52 -18.59 -1.40
N ARG A 52 2.15 -19.00 -2.51
CA ARG A 52 2.58 -18.07 -3.56
C ARG A 52 1.39 -17.37 -4.22
N LYS A 53 0.30 -18.09 -4.49
CA LYS A 53 -0.93 -17.49 -5.04
C LYS A 53 -1.57 -16.52 -4.06
N GLU A 54 -1.72 -16.92 -2.79
CA GLU A 54 -2.26 -16.06 -1.73
C GLU A 54 -1.43 -14.78 -1.58
N PHE A 55 -0.10 -14.90 -1.59
CA PHE A 55 0.80 -13.74 -1.54
C PHE A 55 0.61 -12.82 -2.75
N HIS A 56 0.47 -13.35 -3.97
CA HIS A 56 0.18 -12.53 -5.15
C HIS A 56 -1.16 -11.81 -5.02
N THR A 57 -2.20 -12.49 -4.51
CA THR A 57 -3.50 -11.87 -4.26
C THR A 57 -3.38 -10.72 -3.26
N ILE A 58 -2.69 -10.93 -2.13
CA ILE A 58 -2.48 -9.89 -1.12
C ILE A 58 -1.74 -8.68 -1.70
N VAL A 59 -0.67 -8.91 -2.46
CA VAL A 59 0.10 -7.82 -3.10
C VAL A 59 -0.78 -7.04 -4.07
N ASN A 60 -1.57 -7.71 -4.92
CA ASN A 60 -2.48 -7.04 -5.84
C ASN A 60 -3.56 -6.22 -5.11
N THR A 61 -4.13 -6.76 -4.03
CA THR A 61 -5.10 -6.02 -3.22
C THR A 61 -4.48 -4.79 -2.57
N LEU A 62 -3.27 -4.91 -2.02
CA LEU A 62 -2.55 -3.77 -1.44
C LEU A 62 -2.26 -2.69 -2.48
N GLN A 63 -1.87 -3.09 -3.69
CA GLN A 63 -1.65 -2.14 -4.78
C GLN A 63 -2.91 -1.33 -5.09
N LEU A 64 -4.07 -1.99 -5.23
CA LEU A 64 -5.34 -1.30 -5.50
C LEU A 64 -5.72 -0.32 -4.37
N ILE A 65 -5.49 -0.71 -3.11
CA ILE A 65 -5.74 0.18 -1.96
C ILE A 65 -4.83 1.41 -2.01
N VAL A 66 -3.55 1.23 -2.32
CA VAL A 66 -2.58 2.34 -2.42
C VAL A 66 -2.97 3.29 -3.55
N GLU A 67 -3.33 2.76 -4.72
CA GLU A 67 -3.76 3.56 -5.87
C GLU A 67 -5.02 4.39 -5.56
N ASP A 68 -6.02 3.78 -4.90
CA ASP A 68 -7.24 4.48 -4.45
C ASP A 68 -6.93 5.62 -3.46
N LYS A 69 -6.05 5.35 -2.49
CA LYS A 69 -5.65 6.36 -1.50
C LYS A 69 -4.87 7.51 -2.12
N LEU A 70 -3.98 7.24 -3.08
CA LEU A 70 -3.27 8.28 -3.81
C LEU A 70 -4.23 9.17 -4.60
N SER A 71 -5.21 8.57 -5.30
CA SER A 71 -6.25 9.31 -6.02
C SER A 71 -7.05 10.24 -5.09
N THR A 72 -7.43 9.73 -3.91
CA THR A 72 -8.14 10.51 -2.88
C THR A 72 -7.31 11.71 -2.42
N ILE A 73 -6.03 11.50 -2.12
CA ILE A 73 -5.12 12.59 -1.68
C ILE A 73 -5.01 13.67 -2.75
N VAL A 74 -4.83 13.29 -4.02
CA VAL A 74 -4.76 14.24 -5.14
C VAL A 74 -6.04 15.07 -5.26
N ARG A 75 -7.21 14.44 -5.10
CA ARG A 75 -8.49 15.12 -5.12
C ARG A 75 -8.63 16.11 -3.95
N GLU A 76 -8.23 15.73 -2.74
CA GLU A 76 -8.27 16.61 -1.57
C GLU A 76 -7.33 17.81 -1.74
N GLN A 77 -6.11 17.61 -2.25
CA GLN A 77 -5.18 18.68 -2.57
C GLN A 77 -5.79 19.68 -3.57
N TYR A 78 -6.45 19.17 -4.62
CA TYR A 78 -7.16 20.02 -5.57
C TYR A 78 -8.24 20.86 -4.90
N LEU A 79 -9.07 20.26 -4.02
CA LEU A 79 -10.13 20.99 -3.32
C LEU A 79 -9.57 22.06 -2.37
N ILE A 80 -8.47 21.76 -1.66
CA ILE A 80 -7.77 22.73 -0.81
C ILE A 80 -7.27 23.91 -1.65
N GLU A 81 -6.72 23.64 -2.83
CA GLU A 81 -6.23 24.69 -3.72
C GLU A 81 -7.38 25.58 -4.25
N GLN A 82 -8.54 25.00 -4.57
CA GLN A 82 -9.73 25.79 -4.91
C GLN A 82 -10.22 26.63 -3.73
N ALA A 83 -10.22 26.07 -2.51
CA ALA A 83 -10.61 26.81 -1.31
C ALA A 83 -9.68 27.99 -1.03
N LYS A 84 -8.36 27.84 -1.24
CA LYS A 84 -7.40 28.95 -1.14
C LYS A 84 -7.71 30.07 -2.12
N LYS A 85 -7.98 29.75 -3.39
CA LYS A 85 -8.35 30.76 -4.40
C LYS A 85 -9.61 31.53 -4.03
N ILE A 86 -10.61 30.85 -3.46
CA ILE A 86 -11.84 31.50 -2.97
C ILE A 86 -11.52 32.43 -1.80
N LEU A 87 -10.67 31.99 -0.87
CA LEU A 87 -10.23 32.79 0.27
C LEU A 87 -9.49 34.04 -0.19
N ASP A 88 -8.54 33.91 -1.11
CA ASP A 88 -7.77 35.04 -1.66
C ASP A 88 -8.68 36.05 -2.36
N THR A 89 -9.64 35.55 -3.16
CA THR A 89 -10.64 36.41 -3.83
C THR A 89 -11.50 37.15 -2.81
N SER A 90 -11.93 36.44 -1.77
CA SER A 90 -12.76 37.00 -0.70
C SER A 90 -12.01 38.07 0.10
N ASN A 91 -10.72 37.85 0.38
CA ASN A 91 -9.85 38.82 1.02
C ASN A 91 -9.70 40.09 0.16
N SER A 92 -9.49 39.93 -1.15
CA SER A 92 -9.44 41.06 -2.08
C SER A 92 -10.74 41.87 -2.05
N SER A 93 -11.90 41.21 -2.09
CA SER A 93 -13.20 41.89 -2.02
C SER A 93 -13.42 42.60 -0.68
N ILE A 94 -12.95 42.03 0.44
CA ILE A 94 -13.01 42.68 1.75
C ILE A 94 -12.17 43.97 1.74
N ASP A 95 -10.98 43.95 1.16
CA ASP A 95 -10.11 45.12 1.11
C ASP A 95 -10.67 46.21 0.18
N GLU A 96 -11.30 45.85 -0.93
CA GLU A 96 -12.05 46.78 -1.77
C GLU A 96 -13.21 47.44 -1.00
N LEU A 97 -13.98 46.66 -0.23
CA LEU A 97 -15.07 47.18 0.59
C LEU A 97 -14.56 48.15 1.67
N LYS A 98 -13.42 47.85 2.32
CA LYS A 98 -12.80 48.78 3.29
C LYS A 98 -12.44 50.11 2.63
N ASN A 99 -11.85 50.08 1.44
CA ASN A 99 -11.51 51.30 0.69
C ASN A 99 -12.76 52.12 0.36
N ILE A 100 -13.86 51.47 -0.08
CA ILE A 100 -15.13 52.14 -0.35
C ILE A 100 -15.68 52.80 0.93
N PHE A 101 -15.65 52.08 2.06
CA PHE A 101 -16.08 52.63 3.34
C PHE A 101 -15.26 53.86 3.76
N GLU A 102 -13.95 53.84 3.53
CA GLU A 102 -13.08 54.98 3.82
C GLU A 102 -13.44 56.20 2.96
N ILE A 103 -13.67 56.02 1.66
CA ILE A 103 -14.11 57.07 0.74
C ILE A 103 -15.46 57.68 1.19
N ILE A 104 -16.41 56.84 1.59
CA ILE A 104 -17.70 57.28 2.10
C ILE A 104 -17.50 58.13 3.37
N ASN A 105 -16.69 57.66 4.32
CA ASN A 105 -16.42 58.38 5.56
C ASN A 105 -15.76 59.74 5.32
N GLN A 106 -14.78 59.81 4.41
CA GLN A 106 -14.16 61.06 4.00
C GLN A 106 -15.19 62.01 3.37
N THR A 107 -16.05 61.49 2.48
CA THR A 107 -17.11 62.28 1.82
C THR A 107 -18.12 62.84 2.84
N ILE A 108 -18.56 62.03 3.81
CA ILE A 108 -19.45 62.48 4.88
C ILE A 108 -18.78 63.56 5.72
N THR A 109 -17.51 63.38 6.05
CA THR A 109 -16.75 64.34 6.87
C THR A 109 -16.59 65.68 6.16
N LEU A 110 -16.29 65.67 4.86
CA LEU A 110 -16.15 66.88 4.03
C LEU A 110 -17.47 67.64 3.83
N ASN A 111 -18.60 66.93 3.77
CA ASN A 111 -19.93 67.52 3.59
C ASN A 111 -20.65 67.84 4.91
N ARG A 112 -20.00 67.62 6.06
CA ARG A 112 -20.59 67.97 7.35
C ARG A 112 -20.63 69.50 7.45
N PRO A 113 -21.82 70.12 7.60
CA PRO A 113 -21.91 71.56 7.72
C PRO A 113 -21.09 72.03 8.93
N ALA A 114 -20.24 73.04 8.72
CA ALA A 114 -19.59 73.73 9.82
C ALA A 114 -20.69 74.41 10.64
N ASN A 115 -20.99 73.86 11.81
CA ASN A 115 -21.89 74.51 12.77
C ASN A 115 -21.25 75.85 13.18
N ASN A 116 -21.75 76.94 12.59
CA ASN A 116 -21.62 78.32 13.07
C ASN A 116 -23.03 78.90 13.23
#